data_AF-A0A7V6YY63-F1
#
_entry.id   AF-A0A7V6YY63-F1
#
_cell.length_a   1.000
_cell.length_b   1.000
_cell.length_c   1.000
_cell.angle_alpha   90.00
_cell.angle_beta   90.00
_cell.angle_gamma   90.00
#
_symmetry.space_group_name_H-M   'P 1'
#
loop_
_entity.id
_entity.type
_entity.pdbx_description
1 polymer ?
#
loop_
_entity_poly.entity_id
_entity_poly.type
_entity_poly.pdbx_seq_one_letter_code
_entity_poly.pdbx_strand_id
1 'polypeptide(L)'
;MMQEETTVLIVDDHPLLRHGLRDVIGHNPRFRIVGEAADGEEALRLIVGLKPQIVILDIDMPRLNGLETIRRIRQLSFAVNVVILTMYNEEDMFNAAMDLGAKAYVLKENAVREIIAALEKVIAGESFVSAMLRAAGQRRSERVRQLLLSKPQIEALTPAERRILKLIGEDYTSKEIAERLNLSVRTVDNHRQHICNKLKLHGTHSLLKFAFENSAYL
;
A
#
# COMPACT_ATOMS: atom_id res chain seq x y z
N MET A 1 -29.71 6.70 14.29
CA MET A 1 -28.83 5.63 13.80
C MET A 1 -27.48 5.83 14.47
N MET A 2 -27.00 4.84 15.23
CA MET A 2 -25.62 4.89 15.74
C MET A 2 -24.69 4.85 14.52
N GLN A 3 -23.82 5.85 14.38
CA GLN A 3 -22.76 5.78 13.37
C GLN A 3 -21.89 4.56 13.69
N GLU A 4 -21.64 3.73 12.70
CA GLU A 4 -20.85 2.52 12.86
C GLU A 4 -19.39 2.92 13.18
N GLU A 5 -18.89 2.52 14.36
CA GLU A 5 -17.54 2.85 14.80
C GLU A 5 -16.51 2.17 13.89
N THR A 6 -15.52 2.94 13.43
CA THR A 6 -14.39 2.41 12.66
C THR A 6 -13.35 1.84 13.61
N THR A 7 -13.05 0.56 13.50
CA THR A 7 -12.06 -0.11 14.35
C THR A 7 -10.64 0.13 13.86
N VAL A 8 -9.76 0.45 14.81
CA VAL A 8 -8.37 0.83 14.57
C VAL A 8 -7.44 -0.04 15.42
N LEU A 9 -6.37 -0.54 14.82
CA LEU A 9 -5.24 -1.18 15.50
C LEU A 9 -4.02 -0.25 15.44
N ILE A 10 -3.39 0.01 16.59
CA ILE A 10 -2.17 0.83 16.66
C ILE A 10 -0.95 -0.09 16.77
N VAL A 11 0.00 0.06 15.86
CA VAL A 11 1.24 -0.71 15.83
C VAL A 11 2.42 0.23 15.75
N ASP A 12 3.16 0.33 16.84
CA ASP A 12 4.35 1.17 16.98
C ASP A 12 5.18 0.56 18.11
N ASP A 13 6.50 0.65 18.12
CA ASP A 13 7.31 0.13 19.25
C ASP A 13 7.62 1.19 20.31
N HIS A 14 7.27 2.46 20.06
CA HIS A 14 7.46 3.60 20.96
C HIS A 14 6.25 3.80 21.90
N PRO A 15 6.36 3.49 23.21
CA PRO A 15 5.22 3.51 24.13
C PRO A 15 4.55 4.88 24.28
N LEU A 16 5.34 5.97 24.32
CA LEU A 16 4.83 7.33 24.50
C LEU A 16 3.98 7.79 23.31
N LEU A 17 4.42 7.50 22.08
CA LEU A 17 3.68 7.89 20.88
C LEU A 17 2.38 7.10 20.78
N ARG A 18 2.43 5.79 21.02
CA ARG A 18 1.26 4.91 21.08
C ARG A 18 0.22 5.41 22.09
N HIS A 19 0.65 5.82 23.28
CA HIS A 19 -0.22 6.42 24.29
C HIS A 19 -0.88 7.72 23.78
N GLY A 20 -0.09 8.64 23.21
CA GLY A 20 -0.62 9.88 22.65
C GLY A 20 -1.62 9.64 21.51
N LEU A 21 -1.37 8.67 20.64
CA LEU A 21 -2.30 8.26 19.58
C LEU A 21 -3.58 7.67 20.16
N ARG A 22 -3.46 6.79 21.16
CA ARG A 22 -4.61 6.19 21.83
C ARG A 22 -5.51 7.24 22.44
N ASP A 23 -4.92 8.22 23.12
CA ASP A 23 -5.66 9.31 23.72
C ASP A 23 -6.37 10.15 22.65
N VAL A 24 -5.66 10.62 21.62
CA VAL A 24 -6.29 11.42 20.54
C VAL A 24 -7.40 10.67 19.81
N ILE A 25 -7.17 9.42 19.44
CA ILE A 25 -8.15 8.61 18.72
C ILE A 25 -9.34 8.29 19.63
N GLY A 26 -9.11 7.96 20.90
CA GLY A 26 -10.16 7.63 21.87
C GLY A 26 -11.10 8.79 22.21
N HIS A 27 -10.70 10.05 22.01
CA HIS A 27 -11.59 11.20 22.17
C HIS A 27 -12.58 11.38 21.02
N ASN A 28 -12.39 10.68 19.89
CA ASN A 28 -13.28 10.76 18.74
C ASN A 28 -14.21 9.52 18.70
N PRO A 29 -15.52 9.68 18.92
CA PRO A 29 -16.47 8.56 18.99
C PRO A 29 -16.65 7.81 17.66
N ARG A 30 -16.12 8.34 16.55
CA ARG A 30 -16.12 7.66 15.25
C ARG A 30 -15.14 6.48 15.19
N PHE A 31 -14.13 6.47 16.06
CA PHE A 31 -13.06 5.50 16.04
C PHE A 31 -13.01 4.70 17.35
N ARG A 32 -12.79 3.40 17.22
CA ARG A 32 -12.60 2.50 18.35
C ARG A 32 -11.28 1.75 18.21
N ILE A 33 -10.43 1.89 19.21
CA ILE A 33 -9.18 1.14 19.26
C ILE A 33 -9.49 -0.28 19.72
N VAL A 34 -9.20 -1.26 18.87
CA VAL A 34 -9.49 -2.68 19.15
C VAL A 34 -8.27 -3.45 19.64
N GLY A 35 -7.08 -2.90 19.48
CA GLY A 35 -5.85 -3.50 19.97
C GLY A 35 -4.65 -2.58 19.78
N GLU A 36 -3.54 -3.03 20.34
CA GLU A 36 -2.23 -2.39 20.25
C GLU A 36 -1.16 -3.48 20.10
N ALA A 37 -0.13 -3.25 19.28
CA ALA A 37 0.99 -4.18 19.10
C ALA A 37 2.33 -3.44 19.02
N ALA A 38 3.40 -4.05 19.51
CA ALA A 38 4.74 -3.44 19.51
C ALA A 38 5.64 -3.87 18.35
N ASP A 39 5.16 -4.76 17.48
CA ASP A 39 5.90 -5.25 16.32
C ASP A 39 4.99 -5.84 15.25
N GLY A 40 5.57 -6.10 14.06
CA GLY A 40 4.84 -6.63 12.92
C GLY A 40 4.31 -8.06 13.08
N GLU A 41 4.95 -8.94 13.86
CA GLU A 41 4.43 -10.31 14.06
C GLU A 41 3.22 -10.31 14.98
N GLU A 42 3.29 -9.56 16.08
CA GLU A 42 2.14 -9.33 16.96
C GLU A 42 1.00 -8.63 16.21
N ALA A 43 1.32 -7.61 15.41
CA ALA A 43 0.35 -6.93 14.57
C ALA A 43 -0.41 -7.91 13.66
N LEU A 44 0.29 -8.79 12.94
CA LEU A 44 -0.37 -9.75 12.05
C LEU A 44 -1.29 -10.72 12.79
N ARG A 45 -0.89 -11.20 13.98
CA ARG A 45 -1.77 -12.04 14.82
C ARG A 45 -3.04 -11.29 15.20
N LEU A 46 -2.91 -10.04 15.66
CA LEU A 46 -4.05 -9.22 16.05
C LEU A 46 -4.92 -8.82 14.85
N ILE A 47 -4.34 -8.55 13.69
CA ILE A 47 -5.09 -8.22 12.46
C ILE A 47 -5.99 -9.38 12.07
N VAL A 48 -5.48 -10.62 12.10
CA VAL A 48 -6.27 -11.81 11.76
C VAL A 48 -7.38 -12.07 12.79
N GLY A 49 -7.09 -11.89 14.08
CA GLY A 49 -8.05 -12.14 15.16
C GLY A 49 -9.13 -11.06 15.31
N LEU A 50 -8.75 -9.79 15.17
CA LEU A 50 -9.62 -8.63 15.42
C LEU A 50 -10.23 -8.05 14.15
N LYS A 51 -9.64 -8.33 12.98
CA LYS A 51 -10.06 -7.82 11.66
C LYS A 51 -10.32 -6.30 11.65
N PRO A 52 -9.35 -5.47 12.07
CA PRO A 52 -9.53 -4.03 12.14
C PRO A 52 -9.77 -3.44 10.74
N GLN A 53 -10.60 -2.39 10.64
CA GLN A 53 -10.77 -1.68 9.36
C GLN A 53 -9.55 -0.84 8.98
N ILE A 54 -8.82 -0.33 9.98
CA ILE A 54 -7.59 0.46 9.80
C ILE A 54 -6.48 -0.06 10.72
N VAL A 55 -5.27 -0.16 10.19
CA VAL A 55 -4.05 -0.37 10.96
C VAL A 55 -3.16 0.86 10.81
N ILE A 56 -2.81 1.47 11.93
CA ILE A 56 -1.74 2.47 12.01
C ILE A 56 -0.45 1.71 12.28
N LEU A 57 0.53 1.86 11.41
CA LEU A 57 1.69 0.98 11.36
C LEU A 57 2.98 1.80 11.29
N ASP A 58 3.83 1.62 12.28
CA ASP A 58 5.20 2.12 12.25
C ASP A 58 6.07 1.35 11.24
N ILE A 59 7.01 2.04 10.62
CA ILE A 59 8.00 1.40 9.73
C ILE A 59 9.08 0.72 10.57
N ASP A 60 9.59 1.43 11.57
CA ASP A 60 10.79 1.04 12.31
C ASP A 60 10.41 0.24 13.55
N MET A 61 10.18 -1.05 13.36
CA MET A 61 9.82 -1.96 14.44
C MET A 61 10.72 -3.20 14.47
N PRO A 62 10.98 -3.78 15.66
CA PRO A 62 11.73 -5.01 15.78
C PRO A 62 11.01 -6.21 15.15
N ARG A 63 11.75 -7.30 14.91
CA ARG A 63 11.28 -8.58 14.30
C ARG A 63 10.82 -8.45 12.85
N LEU A 64 9.74 -7.72 12.60
CA LEU A 64 9.15 -7.51 11.29
C LEU A 64 8.82 -6.03 11.11
N ASN A 65 9.51 -5.40 10.16
CA ASN A 65 9.32 -3.97 9.88
C ASN A 65 7.96 -3.69 9.22
N GLY A 66 7.58 -2.41 9.18
CA GLY A 66 6.28 -1.99 8.64
C GLY A 66 6.08 -2.35 7.17
N LEU A 67 7.10 -2.20 6.31
CA LEU A 67 6.95 -2.51 4.88
C LEU A 67 6.70 -4.01 4.62
N GLU A 68 7.41 -4.89 5.33
CA GLU A 68 7.18 -6.33 5.26
C GLU A 68 5.82 -6.72 5.86
N THR A 69 5.39 -6.01 6.90
CA THR A 69 4.06 -6.18 7.49
C THR A 69 2.96 -5.85 6.48
N ILE A 70 3.08 -4.74 5.73
CA ILE A 70 2.11 -4.38 4.65
C ILE A 70 2.03 -5.50 3.60
N ARG A 71 3.18 -6.06 3.17
CA ARG A 71 3.21 -7.15 2.19
C ARG A 71 2.39 -8.35 2.67
N ARG A 72 2.49 -8.71 3.95
CA ARG A 72 1.73 -9.82 4.54
C ARG A 72 0.25 -9.47 4.72
N ILE A 73 -0.08 -8.23 5.11
CA ILE A 73 -1.47 -7.76 5.20
C ILE A 73 -2.17 -7.91 3.84
N ARG A 74 -1.47 -7.63 2.73
CA ARG A 74 -2.04 -7.77 1.37
C ARG A 74 -2.33 -9.20 0.94
N GLN A 75 -1.76 -10.19 1.60
CA GLN A 75 -2.01 -11.60 1.32
C GLN A 75 -3.21 -12.14 2.11
N LEU A 76 -3.82 -11.31 2.98
CA LEU A 76 -5.02 -11.68 3.72
C LEU A 76 -6.24 -11.73 2.79
N SER A 77 -7.20 -12.59 3.13
CA SER A 77 -8.45 -12.75 2.37
C SER A 77 -9.46 -11.62 2.59
N PHE A 78 -9.11 -10.59 3.36
CA PHE A 78 -9.96 -9.44 3.66
C PHE A 78 -9.16 -8.14 3.57
N ALA A 79 -9.85 -7.05 3.25
CA ALA A 79 -9.23 -5.75 3.10
C ALA A 79 -8.96 -5.09 4.46
N VAL A 80 -7.78 -4.50 4.58
CA VAL A 80 -7.37 -3.69 5.73
C VAL A 80 -6.73 -2.43 5.20
N ASN A 81 -7.18 -1.26 5.66
CA ASN A 81 -6.53 -0.01 5.27
C ASN A 81 -5.28 0.21 6.12
N VAL A 82 -4.16 0.54 5.48
CA VAL A 82 -2.91 0.82 6.17
C VAL A 82 -2.60 2.31 6.18
N VAL A 83 -2.39 2.86 7.38
CA VAL A 83 -1.85 4.18 7.63
C VAL A 83 -0.42 4.01 8.13
N ILE A 84 0.55 4.53 7.39
CA ILE A 84 1.96 4.49 7.79
C ILE A 84 2.27 5.66 8.71
N LEU A 85 3.01 5.34 9.76
CA LEU A 85 3.52 6.26 10.75
C LEU A 85 5.05 6.13 10.75
N THR A 86 5.80 7.23 10.61
CA THR A 86 7.27 7.11 10.46
C THR A 86 8.01 8.42 10.71
N MET A 87 9.31 8.34 11.01
CA MET A 87 10.20 9.51 11.07
C MET A 87 10.74 9.90 9.67
N TYR A 88 10.61 9.01 8.67
CA TYR A 88 11.19 9.19 7.34
C TYR A 88 10.36 10.13 6.47
N ASN A 89 10.99 11.23 6.02
CA ASN A 89 10.40 12.21 5.11
C ASN A 89 10.98 12.11 3.68
N GLU A 90 11.71 11.05 3.38
CA GLU A 90 12.32 10.81 2.08
C GLU A 90 11.27 10.31 1.06
N GLU A 91 11.36 10.83 -0.17
CA GLU A 91 10.40 10.52 -1.24
C GLU A 91 10.43 9.03 -1.64
N ASP A 92 11.59 8.37 -1.55
CA ASP A 92 11.72 6.95 -1.90
C ASP A 92 10.98 6.04 -0.90
N MET A 93 11.07 6.35 0.41
CA MET A 93 10.34 5.62 1.46
C MET A 93 8.83 5.81 1.32
N PHE A 94 8.41 7.06 1.07
CA PHE A 94 7.03 7.39 0.77
C PHE A 94 6.50 6.59 -0.43
N ASN A 95 7.23 6.59 -1.55
CA ASN A 95 6.83 5.85 -2.74
C ASN A 95 6.75 4.34 -2.49
N ALA A 96 7.74 3.76 -1.80
CA ALA A 96 7.77 2.34 -1.48
C ALA A 96 6.55 1.92 -0.64
N ALA A 97 6.21 2.68 0.40
CA ALA A 97 5.04 2.42 1.24
C ALA A 97 3.72 2.50 0.45
N MET A 98 3.56 3.55 -0.37
CA MET A 98 2.36 3.75 -1.19
C MET A 98 2.23 2.70 -2.30
N ASP A 99 3.34 2.24 -2.89
CA ASP A 99 3.36 1.14 -3.89
C ASP A 99 3.00 -0.20 -3.26
N LEU A 100 3.34 -0.39 -1.98
CA LEU A 100 2.92 -1.53 -1.20
C LEU A 100 1.45 -1.49 -0.80
N GLY A 101 0.73 -0.38 -1.04
CA GLY A 101 -0.70 -0.29 -0.82
C GLY A 101 -1.10 0.49 0.43
N ALA A 102 -0.17 1.21 1.07
CA ALA A 102 -0.53 2.18 2.10
C ALA A 102 -1.51 3.23 1.54
N LYS A 103 -2.50 3.61 2.36
CA LYS A 103 -3.49 4.63 2.03
C LYS A 103 -3.12 5.98 2.62
N ALA A 104 -2.36 6.00 3.71
CA ALA A 104 -1.84 7.23 4.25
C ALA A 104 -0.37 7.10 4.69
N TYR A 105 0.32 8.23 4.71
CA TYR A 105 1.70 8.36 5.18
C TYR A 105 1.82 9.59 6.09
N VAL A 106 2.01 9.36 7.38
CA VAL A 106 1.99 10.36 8.45
C VAL A 106 3.36 10.40 9.14
N LEU A 107 3.94 11.59 9.28
CA LEU A 107 5.17 11.75 10.04
C LEU A 107 4.88 11.70 11.54
N LYS A 108 5.68 10.95 12.31
CA LYS A 108 5.54 10.81 13.77
C LYS A 108 5.49 12.17 14.49
N GLU A 109 6.31 13.13 14.04
CA GLU A 109 6.35 14.50 14.57
C GLU A 109 4.99 15.22 14.52
N ASN A 110 4.14 14.87 13.54
CA ASN A 110 2.82 15.48 13.35
C ASN A 110 1.66 14.55 13.69
N ALA A 111 1.93 13.31 14.10
CA ALA A 111 0.93 12.25 14.15
C ALA A 111 -0.26 12.59 15.06
N VAL A 112 0.00 13.10 16.26
CA VAL A 112 -1.04 13.52 17.21
C VAL A 112 -1.99 14.57 16.61
N ARG A 113 -1.51 15.43 15.71
CA ARG A 113 -2.32 16.50 15.08
C ARG A 113 -3.04 16.02 13.82
N GLU A 114 -2.43 15.11 13.07
CA GLU A 114 -2.89 14.74 11.73
C GLU A 114 -3.62 13.40 11.67
N ILE A 115 -3.48 12.53 12.68
CA ILE A 115 -3.97 11.15 12.61
C ILE A 115 -5.48 11.06 12.41
N ILE A 116 -6.26 11.92 13.07
CA ILE A 116 -7.73 11.92 12.90
C ILE A 116 -8.09 12.23 11.45
N ALA A 117 -7.52 13.30 10.87
CA ALA A 117 -7.76 13.66 9.48
C ALA A 117 -7.30 12.55 8.52
N ALA A 118 -6.19 11.88 8.82
CA ALA A 118 -5.72 10.74 8.04
C ALA A 118 -6.71 9.57 8.08
N LEU A 119 -7.21 9.18 9.26
CA LEU A 119 -8.19 8.10 9.42
C LEU A 119 -9.50 8.42 8.71
N GLU A 120 -9.98 9.67 8.80
CA GLU A 120 -11.21 10.12 8.13
C GLU A 120 -11.11 10.08 6.60
N LYS A 121 -9.97 10.48 6.04
CA LYS A 121 -9.72 10.37 4.60
C LYS A 121 -9.66 8.91 4.16
N VAL A 122 -8.92 8.08 4.90
CA VAL A 122 -8.73 6.68 4.56
C VAL A 122 -10.04 5.90 4.55
N ILE A 123 -10.92 6.13 5.53
CA ILE A 123 -12.23 5.47 5.56
C ILE A 123 -13.16 5.98 4.44
N ALA A 124 -12.97 7.22 3.96
CA ALA A 124 -13.66 7.75 2.78
C ALA A 124 -13.08 7.22 1.45
N GLY A 125 -12.05 6.36 1.49
CA GLY A 125 -11.37 5.82 0.31
C GLY A 125 -10.33 6.77 -0.30
N GLU A 126 -10.05 7.90 0.34
CA GLU A 126 -9.05 8.87 -0.07
C GLU A 126 -7.67 8.56 0.51
N SER A 127 -6.61 9.02 -0.16
CA SER A 127 -5.26 8.98 0.39
C SER A 127 -4.94 10.21 1.23
N PHE A 128 -4.13 10.04 2.28
CA PHE A 128 -3.62 11.15 3.09
C PHE A 128 -2.09 11.17 3.11
N VAL A 129 -1.51 12.37 3.02
CA VAL A 129 -0.07 12.57 3.14
C VAL A 129 0.18 13.74 4.07
N SER A 130 1.08 13.55 5.05
CA SER A 130 1.44 14.58 6.02
C SER A 130 1.82 15.90 5.34
N ALA A 131 1.53 17.02 6.00
CA ALA A 131 1.66 18.35 5.43
C ALA A 131 3.05 18.62 4.80
N MET A 132 4.11 18.09 5.41
CA MET A 132 5.50 18.25 4.94
C MET A 132 5.82 17.47 3.66
N LEU A 133 5.07 16.41 3.37
CA LEU A 133 5.25 15.55 2.20
C LEU A 133 4.26 15.86 1.07
N ARG A 134 3.43 16.89 1.20
CA ARG A 134 2.40 17.25 0.21
C ARG A 134 2.96 17.45 -1.20
N ALA A 135 4.13 18.08 -1.33
CA ALA A 135 4.77 18.27 -2.63
C ALA A 135 5.19 16.94 -3.28
N ALA A 136 5.71 15.98 -2.50
CA ALA A 136 6.02 14.64 -2.98
C ALA A 136 4.74 13.87 -3.36
N GLY A 137 3.69 14.00 -2.55
CA GLY A 137 2.36 13.45 -2.85
C GLY A 137 1.76 14.01 -4.15
N GLN A 138 1.89 15.31 -4.39
CA GLN A 138 1.45 15.96 -5.64
C GLN A 138 2.25 15.46 -6.84
N ARG A 139 3.59 15.44 -6.76
CA ARG A 139 4.44 14.90 -7.83
C ARG A 139 4.11 13.44 -8.15
N ARG A 140 3.88 12.61 -7.13
CA ARG A 140 3.43 11.23 -7.30
C ARG A 140 2.07 11.16 -7.98
N SER A 141 1.09 11.94 -7.52
CA SER A 141 -0.26 11.98 -8.10
C SER A 141 -0.23 12.44 -9.56
N GLU A 142 0.58 13.44 -9.89
CA GLU A 142 0.79 13.90 -11.26
C GLU A 142 1.47 12.85 -12.11
N ARG A 143 2.50 12.16 -11.59
CA ARG A 143 3.16 11.04 -12.29
C ARG A 143 2.19 9.90 -12.57
N VAL A 144 1.40 9.51 -11.56
CA VAL A 144 0.34 8.49 -11.72
C VAL A 144 -0.72 8.95 -12.72
N ARG A 145 -1.16 10.20 -12.62
CA ARG A 145 -2.13 10.78 -13.57
C ARG A 145 -1.56 10.85 -14.98
N GLN A 146 -0.29 11.19 -15.17
CA GLN A 146 0.38 11.15 -16.48
C GLN A 146 0.47 9.72 -17.00
N LEU A 147 0.75 8.73 -16.15
CA LEU A 147 0.70 7.31 -16.54
C LEU A 147 -0.71 6.87 -16.95
N LEU A 148 -1.75 7.38 -16.27
CA LEU A 148 -3.17 7.09 -16.57
C LEU A 148 -3.70 7.84 -17.82
N LEU A 149 -3.25 9.07 -18.04
CA LEU A 149 -3.66 9.93 -19.18
C LEU A 149 -2.83 9.69 -20.43
N SER A 150 -1.65 9.07 -20.30
CA SER A 150 -0.95 8.51 -21.44
C SER A 150 -1.84 7.40 -21.99
N LYS A 151 -2.43 7.58 -23.19
CA LYS A 151 -2.99 6.46 -23.96
C LYS A 151 -1.99 5.31 -23.87
N PRO A 152 -2.42 4.08 -23.57
CA PRO A 152 -1.48 3.08 -23.10
C PRO A 152 -0.42 2.86 -24.16
N GLN A 153 0.85 2.97 -23.80
CA GLN A 153 1.93 2.42 -24.62
C GLN A 153 1.85 0.88 -24.75
N ILE A 154 0.70 0.27 -24.44
CA ILE A 154 0.34 -1.10 -24.83
C ILE A 154 0.57 -1.28 -26.34
N GLU A 155 0.36 -0.26 -27.17
CA GLU A 155 0.73 -0.30 -28.60
C GLU A 155 2.23 -0.54 -28.83
N ALA A 156 3.10 -0.04 -27.94
CA ALA A 156 4.55 -0.26 -27.99
C ALA A 156 4.98 -1.65 -27.47
N LEU A 157 4.06 -2.42 -26.88
CA LEU A 157 4.32 -3.79 -26.47
C LEU A 157 4.18 -4.74 -27.66
N THR A 158 5.08 -5.71 -27.74
CA THR A 158 4.98 -6.81 -28.70
C THR A 158 3.79 -7.72 -28.37
N PRO A 159 3.30 -8.54 -29.32
CA PRO A 159 2.24 -9.51 -29.04
C PRO A 159 2.57 -10.52 -27.93
N ALA A 160 3.86 -10.86 -27.76
CA ALA A 160 4.32 -11.72 -26.67
C ALA A 160 4.22 -10.99 -25.31
N GLU A 161 4.69 -9.75 -25.24
CA GLU A 161 4.61 -8.92 -24.04
C GLU A 161 3.17 -8.62 -23.62
N ARG A 162 2.25 -8.38 -24.57
CA ARG A 162 0.81 -8.20 -24.28
C ARG A 162 0.18 -9.45 -23.70
N ARG A 163 0.51 -10.63 -24.24
CA ARG A 163 0.03 -11.91 -23.70
C ARG A 163 0.50 -12.15 -22.27
N ILE A 164 1.77 -11.85 -21.99
CA ILE A 164 2.32 -11.93 -20.64
C ILE A 164 1.64 -10.91 -19.72
N LEU A 165 1.48 -9.66 -20.16
CA LEU A 165 0.82 -8.61 -19.38
C LEU A 165 -0.63 -8.95 -19.04
N LYS A 166 -1.38 -9.57 -19.97
CA LYS A 166 -2.74 -10.06 -19.74
C LYS A 166 -2.78 -11.11 -18.63
N LEU A 167 -1.91 -12.12 -18.68
CA LEU A 167 -1.84 -13.16 -17.65
C LEU A 167 -1.41 -12.59 -16.29
N ILE A 168 -0.60 -11.54 -16.26
CA ILE A 168 -0.29 -10.81 -15.02
C ILE A 168 -1.54 -10.12 -14.45
N GLY A 169 -2.38 -9.54 -15.32
CA GLY A 169 -3.65 -8.93 -14.92
C GLY A 169 -4.69 -9.93 -14.41
N GLU A 170 -4.58 -11.20 -14.84
CA GLU A 170 -5.36 -12.34 -14.35
C GLU A 170 -4.75 -12.99 -13.10
N ASP A 171 -3.75 -12.34 -12.47
CA ASP A 171 -3.09 -12.75 -11.23
C ASP A 171 -2.20 -14.02 -11.30
N TYR A 172 -1.72 -14.39 -12.50
CA TYR A 172 -0.76 -15.49 -12.64
C TYR A 172 0.68 -15.06 -12.26
N THR A 173 1.38 -15.95 -11.56
CA THR A 173 2.80 -15.83 -11.21
C THR A 173 3.71 -16.09 -12.42
N SER A 174 4.98 -15.65 -12.35
CA SER A 174 5.96 -15.91 -13.43
C SER A 174 6.14 -17.42 -13.73
N LYS A 175 5.95 -18.29 -12.72
CA LYS A 175 6.02 -19.75 -12.90
C LYS A 175 4.81 -20.29 -13.68
N GLU A 176 3.61 -19.89 -13.28
CA GLU A 176 2.37 -20.31 -13.96
C GLU A 176 2.29 -19.77 -15.39
N ILE A 177 2.75 -18.54 -15.62
CA ILE A 177 2.86 -17.95 -16.97
C ILE A 177 3.84 -18.75 -17.83
N ALA A 178 4.99 -19.12 -17.25
CA ALA A 178 6.01 -19.90 -17.94
C ALA A 178 5.47 -21.27 -18.37
N GLU A 179 4.78 -21.98 -17.48
CA GLU A 179 4.13 -23.26 -17.80
C GLU A 179 3.05 -23.10 -18.88
N ARG A 180 2.18 -22.09 -18.75
CA ARG A 180 1.06 -21.87 -19.68
C ARG A 180 1.51 -21.49 -21.09
N LEU A 181 2.61 -20.76 -21.21
CA LEU A 181 3.16 -20.31 -22.50
C LEU A 181 4.28 -21.23 -23.02
N ASN A 182 4.61 -22.30 -22.30
CA ASN A 182 5.71 -23.21 -22.60
C ASN A 182 7.07 -22.46 -22.74
N LEU A 183 7.33 -21.54 -21.82
CA LEU A 183 8.53 -20.71 -21.72
C LEU A 183 9.31 -21.05 -20.45
N SER A 184 10.56 -20.58 -20.36
CA SER A 184 11.28 -20.61 -19.08
C SER A 184 10.83 -19.46 -18.18
N VAL A 185 10.87 -19.66 -16.86
CA VAL A 185 10.59 -18.60 -15.87
C VAL A 185 11.48 -17.38 -16.10
N ARG A 186 12.75 -17.61 -16.43
CA ARG A 186 13.72 -16.55 -16.79
C ARG A 186 13.27 -15.74 -18.01
N THR A 187 12.68 -16.40 -19.02
CA THR A 187 12.15 -15.73 -20.21
C THR A 187 10.96 -14.85 -19.84
N VAL A 188 10.08 -15.32 -18.95
CA VAL A 188 8.94 -14.53 -18.46
C VAL A 188 9.44 -13.32 -17.66
N ASP A 189 10.39 -13.49 -16.77
CA ASP A 189 10.94 -12.38 -15.97
C ASP A 189 11.66 -11.35 -16.83
N ASN A 190 12.38 -11.77 -17.88
CA ASN A 190 12.94 -10.86 -18.88
C ASN A 190 11.83 -10.06 -19.58
N HIS A 191 10.75 -10.71 -20.02
CA HIS A 191 9.63 -9.98 -20.61
C HIS A 191 8.98 -9.00 -19.62
N ARG A 192 8.82 -9.37 -18.34
CA ARG A 192 8.31 -8.46 -17.29
C ARG A 192 9.20 -7.22 -17.15
N GLN A 193 10.52 -7.40 -17.14
CA GLN A 193 11.48 -6.28 -17.10
C GLN A 193 11.37 -5.40 -18.36
N HIS A 194 11.27 -6.02 -19.54
CA HIS A 194 11.12 -5.27 -20.80
C HIS A 194 9.83 -4.47 -20.84
N ILE A 195 8.72 -5.04 -20.34
CA ILE A 195 7.44 -4.34 -20.20
C ILE A 195 7.59 -3.16 -19.23
N CYS A 196 8.19 -3.37 -18.06
CA CYS A 196 8.44 -2.27 -17.11
C CYS A 196 9.26 -1.15 -17.75
N ASN A 197 10.32 -1.48 -18.48
CA ASN A 197 11.18 -0.49 -19.16
C ASN A 197 10.42 0.28 -20.25
N LYS A 198 9.65 -0.42 -21.09
CA LYS A 198 8.87 0.21 -22.17
C LYS A 198 7.77 1.12 -21.64
N LEU A 199 7.09 0.69 -20.58
CA LEU A 199 6.00 1.42 -19.95
C LEU A 199 6.48 2.41 -18.88
N LYS A 200 7.81 2.51 -18.67
CA LYS A 200 8.45 3.35 -17.63
C LYS A 200 7.85 3.11 -16.23
N LEU A 201 7.58 1.84 -15.92
CA LEU A 201 7.06 1.40 -14.63
C LEU A 201 8.22 1.16 -13.67
N HIS A 202 8.12 1.70 -12.47
CA HIS A 202 9.11 1.57 -11.41
C HIS A 202 8.43 1.06 -10.13
N GLY A 203 9.11 0.22 -9.36
CA GLY A 203 8.61 -0.36 -8.10
C GLY A 203 8.01 -1.76 -8.27
N THR A 204 8.06 -2.56 -7.20
CA THR A 204 7.82 -4.02 -7.20
C THR A 204 6.41 -4.43 -7.67
N HIS A 205 5.39 -3.60 -7.44
CA HIS A 205 4.00 -3.90 -7.78
C HIS A 205 3.43 -3.05 -8.93
N SER A 206 4.24 -2.15 -9.49
CA SER A 206 3.81 -1.24 -10.56
C SER A 206 3.26 -1.97 -11.79
N LEU A 207 3.91 -3.06 -12.19
CA LEU A 207 3.49 -3.91 -13.31
C LEU A 207 2.15 -4.60 -13.06
N LEU A 208 1.95 -5.16 -11.86
CA LEU A 208 0.71 -5.84 -11.49
C LEU A 208 -0.47 -4.86 -11.41
N LYS A 209 -0.24 -3.70 -10.77
CA LYS A 209 -1.24 -2.63 -10.69
C LYS A 209 -1.62 -2.12 -12.08
N PHE A 210 -0.62 -1.88 -12.93
CA PHE A 210 -0.86 -1.47 -14.32
C PHE A 210 -1.69 -2.50 -15.09
N ALA A 211 -1.38 -3.80 -14.96
CA ALA A 211 -2.10 -4.86 -15.63
C ALA A 211 -3.57 -4.95 -15.18
N PHE A 212 -3.84 -4.80 -13.88
CA PHE A 212 -5.19 -4.82 -13.31
C PHE A 212 -6.04 -3.63 -13.79
N GLU A 213 -5.47 -2.42 -13.71
CA GLU A 213 -6.15 -1.17 -14.10
C GLU A 213 -6.39 -1.06 -15.61
N ASN A 214 -5.63 -1.80 -16.43
CA ASN A 214 -5.74 -1.81 -17.90
C ASN A 214 -6.32 -3.11 -18.45
N SER A 215 -6.90 -3.97 -17.61
CA SER A 215 -7.50 -5.25 -18.02
C SER A 215 -8.55 -5.12 -19.12
N ALA A 216 -9.28 -3.99 -19.17
CA ALA A 216 -10.24 -3.68 -20.22
C ALA A 216 -9.61 -3.46 -21.62
N TYR A 217 -8.29 -3.28 -21.69
CA TYR A 217 -7.54 -3.01 -22.93
C TYR A 217 -6.57 -4.16 -23.31
N LEU A 218 -6.59 -5.30 -22.58
CA LEU A 218 -5.70 -6.46 -22.74
C LEU A 218 -6.44 -7.74 -23.15
#